data_AF-A0A662WGS9-F1
#
_entry.id   AF-A0A662WGS9-F1
#
_cell.length_a   1.000
_cell.length_b   1.000
_cell.length_c   1.000
_cell.angle_alpha   90.00
_cell.angle_beta   90.00
_cell.angle_gamma   90.00
#
_symmetry.space_group_name_H-M   'P 1'
#
loop_
_entity.id
_entity.type
_entity.pdbx_description
1 polymer ?
#
loop_
_entity_poly.entity_id
_entity_poly.type
_entity_poly.pdbx_seq_one_letter_code
_entity_poly.pdbx_strand_id
1 'polypeptide(L)'
;MENVEEMQTLIKAACSGSVQSVKQALEFGIDVDALSSDHWTALMAASEKGHTDVVELLLANKANVDTQRPNGDTALCIACYYGQVGAARALLASGAAIEMADDQGFTALMAASEKGYADVVELLLANNANVDTQLPDGTTALYIACEHGQVGAARALLASGAAIEMADDQGFTALMSASEKGYADVVELLLANNANVDTQLPDGTTALYIACEHGRVGAARALLASGAAIEMADDQGFTALMAASEKGYADVVELLLA
;
A
#
# COMPACT_ATOMS: atom_id res chain seq x y z
N MET A 1 40.40 4.81 -5.37
CA MET A 1 39.87 3.76 -4.49
C MET A 1 39.45 4.34 -3.15
N GLU A 2 40.24 5.23 -2.53
CA GLU A 2 39.88 5.92 -1.27
C GLU A 2 38.47 6.54 -1.27
N ASN A 3 38.09 7.26 -2.32
CA ASN A 3 36.80 7.97 -2.35
C ASN A 3 35.56 7.05 -2.35
N VAL A 4 35.67 5.79 -2.82
CA VAL A 4 34.53 4.84 -2.83
C VAL A 4 34.35 4.19 -1.45
N GLU A 5 35.45 3.90 -0.77
CA GLU A 5 35.47 3.30 0.57
C GLU A 5 34.98 4.31 1.63
N GLU A 6 35.33 5.58 1.46
CA GLU A 6 34.86 6.70 2.29
C GLU A 6 33.35 6.97 2.11
N MET A 7 32.83 7.00 0.87
CA MET A 7 31.38 7.13 0.63
C MET A 7 30.58 5.96 1.21
N GLN A 8 31.09 4.73 1.08
CA GLN A 8 30.49 3.55 1.74
C GLN A 8 30.47 3.69 3.27
N THR A 9 31.38 4.47 3.85
CA THR A 9 31.46 4.67 5.29
C THR A 9 30.28 5.49 5.82
N LEU A 10 29.86 6.56 5.13
CA LEU A 10 28.70 7.36 5.55
C LEU A 10 27.39 6.54 5.49
N ILE A 11 27.16 5.81 4.38
CA ILE A 11 25.95 5.00 4.20
C ILE A 11 25.91 3.85 5.22
N LYS A 12 27.04 3.19 5.49
CA LYS A 12 27.13 2.15 6.52
C LYS A 12 26.88 2.70 7.92
N ALA A 13 27.43 3.87 8.23
CA ALA A 13 27.16 4.57 9.49
C ALA A 13 25.66 4.88 9.64
N ALA A 14 25.02 5.36 8.57
CA ALA A 14 23.59 5.65 8.56
C ALA A 14 22.73 4.40 8.72
N CYS A 15 23.06 3.32 8.00
CA CYS A 15 22.39 2.01 8.09
C CYS A 15 22.52 1.36 9.48
N SER A 16 23.58 1.66 10.22
CA SER A 16 23.78 1.16 11.59
C SER A 16 23.16 2.05 12.68
N GLY A 17 22.64 3.23 12.32
CA GLY A 17 22.10 4.21 13.27
C GLY A 17 23.16 4.95 14.09
N SER A 18 24.44 4.90 13.69
CA SER A 18 25.52 5.53 14.45
C SER A 18 25.60 7.03 14.15
N VAL A 19 24.87 7.84 14.93
CA VAL A 19 24.91 9.31 14.87
C VAL A 19 26.33 9.86 14.93
N GLN A 20 27.20 9.28 15.77
CA GLN A 20 28.58 9.74 15.91
C GLN A 20 29.41 9.45 14.66
N SER A 21 29.25 8.27 14.07
CA SER A 21 29.96 7.91 12.83
C SER A 21 29.47 8.75 11.64
N VAL A 22 28.17 9.07 11.59
CA VAL A 22 27.61 9.98 10.58
C VAL A 22 28.19 11.39 10.74
N LYS A 23 28.21 11.95 11.97
CA LYS A 23 28.83 13.25 12.23
C LYS A 23 30.28 13.30 11.80
N GLN A 24 31.06 12.29 12.21
CA GLN A 24 32.47 12.19 11.88
C GLN A 24 32.69 12.13 10.36
N ALA A 25 31.89 11.34 9.64
CA ALA A 25 31.97 11.24 8.18
C ALA A 25 31.69 12.60 7.49
N LEU A 26 30.68 13.33 7.95
CA LEU A 26 30.36 14.68 7.44
C LEU A 26 31.45 15.70 7.79
N GLU A 27 32.03 15.64 8.99
CA GLU A 27 33.17 16.49 9.40
C GLU A 27 34.43 16.25 8.55
N PHE A 28 34.63 15.02 8.06
CA PHE A 28 35.70 14.69 7.10
C PHE A 28 35.41 15.15 5.68
N GLY A 29 34.25 15.77 5.42
CA GLY A 29 33.90 16.35 4.12
C GLY A 29 33.33 15.34 3.13
N ILE A 30 32.86 14.17 3.59
CA ILE A 30 32.09 13.25 2.74
C ILE A 30 30.79 13.96 2.35
N ASP A 31 30.49 13.96 1.04
CA ASP A 31 29.25 14.51 0.51
C ASP A 31 28.04 13.78 1.13
N VAL A 32 27.09 14.54 1.68
CA VAL A 32 25.90 14.02 2.35
C VAL A 32 25.00 13.22 1.40
N ASP A 33 25.02 13.59 0.11
CA ASP A 33 24.25 12.95 -0.95
C ASP A 33 25.09 11.93 -1.76
N ALA A 34 26.24 11.51 -1.23
CA ALA A 34 27.05 10.47 -1.84
C ALA A 34 26.24 9.18 -2.05
N LEU A 35 26.39 8.60 -3.25
CA LEU A 35 25.65 7.42 -3.68
C LEU A 35 26.49 6.14 -3.53
N SER A 36 25.84 5.06 -3.09
CA SER A 36 26.41 3.71 -3.20
C SER A 36 26.42 3.22 -4.66
N SER A 37 27.01 2.04 -4.88
CA SER A 37 26.92 1.33 -6.18
C SER A 37 25.49 1.03 -6.62
N ASP A 38 24.56 0.89 -5.68
CA ASP A 38 23.15 0.61 -5.92
C ASP A 38 22.29 1.89 -5.83
N HIS A 39 22.93 3.06 -5.93
CA HIS A 39 22.32 4.38 -5.90
C HIS A 39 21.59 4.73 -4.59
N TRP A 40 22.03 4.18 -3.46
CA TRP A 40 21.51 4.56 -2.15
C TRP A 40 22.22 5.79 -1.62
N THR A 41 21.48 6.73 -1.04
CA THR A 41 22.03 7.77 -0.15
C THR A 41 22.05 7.27 1.30
N ALA A 42 22.82 7.96 2.14
CA ALA A 42 22.77 7.74 3.59
C ALA A 42 21.38 8.00 4.17
N LEU A 43 20.65 8.98 3.61
CA LEU A 43 19.29 9.33 4.02
C LEU A 43 18.32 8.18 3.76
N MET A 44 18.39 7.54 2.59
CA MET A 44 17.58 6.35 2.27
C MET A 44 17.89 5.19 3.22
N ALA A 45 19.17 4.92 3.48
CA ALA A 45 19.58 3.82 4.36
C ALA A 45 19.10 4.02 5.82
N ALA A 46 19.21 5.24 6.35
CA ALA A 46 18.67 5.56 7.68
C ALA A 46 17.13 5.49 7.71
N SER A 47 16.48 5.91 6.62
CA SER A 47 15.03 5.90 6.48
C SER A 47 14.46 4.48 6.43
N GLU A 48 15.14 3.55 5.73
CA GLU A 48 14.80 2.12 5.72
C GLU A 48 14.84 1.50 7.12
N LYS A 49 15.88 1.84 7.89
CA LYS A 49 16.11 1.27 9.24
C LYS A 49 15.39 2.01 10.36
N GLY A 50 14.72 3.13 10.05
CA GLY A 50 13.97 3.92 11.03
C GLY A 50 14.85 4.72 12.01
N HIS A 51 16.12 4.96 11.67
CA HIS A 51 17.04 5.73 12.52
C HIS A 51 16.73 7.23 12.42
N THR A 52 15.66 7.65 13.10
CA THR A 52 15.06 8.98 12.99
C THR A 52 16.06 10.09 13.36
N ASP A 53 16.90 9.87 14.36
CA ASP A 53 17.97 10.79 14.76
C ASP A 53 19.05 10.98 13.68
N VAL A 54 19.39 9.91 12.97
CA VAL A 54 20.27 9.97 11.80
C VAL A 54 19.59 10.67 10.62
N VAL A 55 18.32 10.38 10.35
CA VAL A 55 17.52 11.06 9.31
C VAL A 55 17.51 12.57 9.57
N GLU A 56 17.15 12.99 10.78
CA GLU A 56 17.16 14.41 11.18
C GLU A 56 18.55 15.05 11.06
N LEU A 57 19.61 14.34 11.46
CA LEU A 57 20.99 14.82 11.32
C LEU A 57 21.37 15.05 9.85
N LEU A 58 21.05 14.11 8.97
CA LEU A 58 21.37 14.21 7.54
C LEU A 58 20.60 15.37 6.89
N LEU A 59 19.32 15.53 7.21
CA LEU A 59 18.49 16.64 6.72
C LEU A 59 18.98 18.00 7.25
N ALA A 60 19.42 18.07 8.51
CA ALA A 60 20.05 19.27 9.07
C ALA A 60 21.35 19.65 8.34
N ASN A 61 22.06 18.66 7.79
CA ASN A 61 23.25 18.84 6.95
C ASN A 61 22.93 18.94 5.45
N LYS A 62 21.69 19.30 5.10
CA LYS A 62 21.25 19.62 3.73
C LYS A 62 21.26 18.43 2.76
N ALA A 63 21.10 17.21 3.26
CA ALA A 63 20.77 16.07 2.41
C ALA A 63 19.57 16.39 1.51
N ASN A 64 19.66 16.08 0.22
CA ASN A 64 18.55 16.25 -0.69
C ASN A 64 17.47 15.19 -0.42
N VAL A 65 16.38 15.66 0.19
CA VAL A 65 15.25 14.83 0.66
C VAL A 65 14.57 14.04 -0.47
N ASP A 66 14.55 14.59 -1.68
CA ASP A 66 13.85 14.03 -2.84
C ASP A 66 14.80 13.37 -3.85
N THR A 67 16.00 12.97 -3.42
CA THR A 67 16.88 12.16 -4.27
C THR A 67 16.16 10.87 -4.64
N GLN A 68 16.16 10.53 -5.94
CA GLN A 68 15.54 9.31 -6.46
C GLN A 68 16.60 8.27 -6.85
N ARG A 69 16.30 7.01 -6.53
CA ARG A 69 17.01 5.86 -7.11
C ARG A 69 16.63 5.70 -8.59
N PRO A 70 17.37 4.88 -9.38
CA PRO A 70 17.05 4.64 -10.79
C PRO A 70 15.66 4.06 -11.08
N ASN A 71 14.98 3.50 -10.07
CA ASN A 71 13.60 3.03 -10.16
C ASN A 71 12.58 4.08 -9.70
N GLY A 72 13.02 5.27 -9.30
CA GLY A 72 12.19 6.37 -8.81
C GLY A 72 11.99 6.41 -7.28
N ASP A 73 12.47 5.41 -6.52
CA ASP A 73 12.30 5.38 -5.06
C ASP A 73 12.96 6.58 -4.37
N THR A 74 12.21 7.25 -3.50
CA THR A 74 12.69 8.29 -2.58
C THR A 74 12.90 7.74 -1.17
N ALA A 75 13.58 8.51 -0.32
CA ALA A 75 13.68 8.19 1.11
C ALA A 75 12.30 8.09 1.79
N LEU A 76 11.31 8.89 1.34
CA LEU A 76 9.94 8.85 1.88
C LEU A 76 9.22 7.55 1.51
N CYS A 77 9.27 7.13 0.24
CA CYS A 77 8.68 5.85 -0.19
C CYS A 77 9.31 4.68 0.58
N ILE A 78 10.63 4.68 0.74
CA ILE A 78 11.35 3.67 1.51
C ILE A 78 10.89 3.66 2.98
N ALA A 79 10.88 4.81 3.66
CA ALA A 79 10.40 4.89 5.05
C ALA A 79 8.98 4.34 5.20
N CYS A 80 8.09 4.66 4.26
CA CYS A 80 6.70 4.24 4.29
C CYS A 80 6.54 2.73 4.02
N TYR A 81 7.29 2.18 3.07
CA TYR A 81 7.32 0.74 2.78
C TYR A 81 7.82 -0.08 3.97
N TYR A 82 8.69 0.47 4.81
CA TYR A 82 9.21 -0.21 6.01
C TYR A 82 8.50 0.20 7.31
N GLY A 83 7.43 0.99 7.25
CA GLY A 83 6.63 1.36 8.42
C GLY A 83 7.32 2.33 9.39
N GLN A 84 8.31 3.09 8.91
CA GLN A 84 9.15 3.93 9.74
C GLN A 84 8.52 5.30 9.94
N VAL A 85 7.46 5.37 10.75
CA VAL A 85 6.66 6.58 10.98
C VAL A 85 7.48 7.79 11.47
N GLY A 86 8.53 7.56 12.27
CA GLY A 86 9.44 8.61 12.73
C GLY A 86 10.26 9.21 11.59
N ALA A 87 10.85 8.36 10.75
CA ALA A 87 11.60 8.79 9.57
C ALA A 87 10.69 9.49 8.55
N ALA A 88 9.52 8.92 8.25
CA ALA A 88 8.54 9.53 7.35
C ALA A 88 8.12 10.94 7.83
N ARG A 89 7.88 11.11 9.14
CA ARG A 89 7.54 12.41 9.73
C ARG A 89 8.67 13.43 9.57
N ALA A 90 9.92 13.02 9.82
CA ALA A 90 11.08 13.90 9.68
C ALA A 90 11.31 14.33 8.22
N LEU A 91 11.12 13.41 7.27
CA LEU A 91 11.21 13.68 5.83
C LEU A 91 10.13 14.68 5.38
N LEU A 92 8.87 14.46 5.74
CA LEU A 92 7.76 15.37 5.44
C LEU A 92 7.97 16.76 6.06
N ALA A 93 8.41 16.82 7.32
CA ALA A 93 8.73 18.08 8.00
C ALA A 93 9.89 18.85 7.33
N SER A 94 10.74 18.14 6.58
CA SER A 94 11.86 18.71 5.82
C SER A 94 11.50 19.00 4.36
N GLY A 95 10.22 18.87 3.99
CA GLY A 95 9.70 19.25 2.68
C GLY A 95 9.79 18.16 1.62
N ALA A 96 9.87 16.89 2.00
CA ALA A 96 9.76 15.78 1.05
C ALA A 96 8.49 15.91 0.19
N ALA A 97 8.64 15.73 -1.12
CA ALA A 97 7.52 15.76 -2.05
C ALA A 97 6.62 14.52 -1.84
N ILE A 98 5.48 14.71 -1.18
CA ILE A 98 4.60 13.62 -0.75
C ILE A 98 4.02 12.79 -1.92
N GLU A 99 3.79 13.44 -3.07
CA GLU A 99 3.28 12.81 -4.30
C GLU A 99 4.40 12.31 -5.23
N MET A 100 5.67 12.41 -4.84
CA MET A 100 6.76 11.89 -5.66
C MET A 100 6.69 10.36 -5.69
N ALA A 101 6.38 9.85 -6.87
CA ALA A 101 6.17 8.43 -7.12
C ALA A 101 7.38 7.79 -7.82
N ASP A 102 7.40 6.46 -7.81
CA ASP A 102 8.34 5.68 -8.60
C ASP A 102 8.00 5.71 -10.11
N ASP A 103 8.80 5.04 -10.94
CA ASP A 103 8.60 5.03 -12.40
C ASP A 103 7.28 4.36 -12.85
N GLN A 104 6.59 3.66 -11.96
CA GLN A 104 5.27 3.05 -12.20
C GLN A 104 4.12 3.91 -11.65
N GLY A 105 4.42 5.04 -11.01
CA GLY A 105 3.42 5.88 -10.34
C GLY A 105 3.09 5.42 -8.91
N PHE A 106 3.87 4.50 -8.34
CA PHE A 106 3.68 3.99 -6.98
C PHE A 106 4.11 5.03 -5.95
N THR A 107 3.18 5.47 -5.11
CA THR A 107 3.39 6.54 -4.12
C THR A 107 3.76 5.98 -2.73
N ALA A 108 4.24 6.86 -1.85
CA ALA A 108 4.46 6.53 -0.44
C ALA A 108 3.17 6.06 0.27
N LEU A 109 2.01 6.60 -0.10
CA LEU A 109 0.71 6.19 0.45
C LEU A 109 0.36 4.76 0.02
N MET A 110 0.60 4.41 -1.25
CA MET A 110 0.40 3.04 -1.75
C MET A 110 1.34 2.05 -1.05
N ALA A 111 2.61 2.41 -0.86
CA ALA A 111 3.59 1.58 -0.14
C ALA A 111 3.16 1.27 1.31
N ALA A 112 2.73 2.29 2.07
CA ALA A 112 2.25 2.09 3.43
C ALA A 112 0.94 1.27 3.47
N SER A 113 0.09 1.45 2.46
CA SER A 113 -1.21 0.75 2.34
C SER A 113 -1.04 -0.73 2.03
N GLU A 114 -0.13 -1.10 1.13
CA GLU A 114 0.23 -2.49 0.79
C GLU A 114 0.71 -3.25 2.04
N LYS A 115 1.52 -2.59 2.88
CA LYS A 115 2.11 -3.19 4.08
C LYS A 115 1.24 -3.08 5.33
N GLY A 116 0.15 -2.33 5.27
CA GLY A 116 -0.80 -2.19 6.36
C GLY A 116 -0.32 -1.32 7.53
N TYR A 117 0.65 -0.43 7.31
CA TYR A 117 1.12 0.51 8.33
C TYR A 117 0.14 1.68 8.48
N ALA A 118 -0.97 1.42 9.18
CA ALA A 118 -2.07 2.38 9.34
C ALA A 118 -1.64 3.73 9.93
N ASP A 119 -0.67 3.75 10.85
CA ASP A 119 -0.11 4.97 11.44
C ASP A 119 0.68 5.81 10.43
N VAL A 120 1.39 5.17 9.50
CA VAL A 120 2.05 5.84 8.37
C VAL A 120 1.02 6.34 7.36
N VAL A 121 -0.02 5.55 7.06
CA VAL A 121 -1.13 5.97 6.18
C VAL A 121 -1.81 7.21 6.75
N GLU A 122 -2.17 7.21 8.03
CA GLU A 122 -2.75 8.37 8.72
C GLU A 122 -1.82 9.58 8.70
N LEU A 123 -0.51 9.38 8.89
CA LEU A 123 0.48 10.45 8.81
C LEU A 123 0.50 11.10 7.42
N LEU A 124 0.52 10.29 6.35
CA LEU A 124 0.57 10.79 4.97
C LEU A 124 -0.71 11.56 4.63
N LEU A 125 -1.88 11.01 4.98
CA LEU A 125 -3.17 11.66 4.74
C LEU A 125 -3.30 12.98 5.53
N ALA A 126 -2.80 13.02 6.77
CA ALA A 126 -2.73 14.26 7.57
C ALA A 126 -1.78 15.32 6.97
N ASN A 127 -0.86 14.91 6.09
CA ASN A 127 0.02 15.81 5.32
C ASN A 127 -0.49 16.04 3.89
N ASN A 128 -1.79 15.79 3.63
CA ASN A 128 -2.47 16.01 2.36
C ASN A 128 -1.99 15.14 1.20
N ALA A 129 -1.55 13.90 1.48
CA ALA A 129 -1.40 12.91 0.41
C ALA A 129 -2.74 12.73 -0.33
N ASN A 130 -2.71 12.68 -1.66
CA ASN A 130 -3.90 12.44 -2.45
C ASN A 130 -4.37 10.99 -2.27
N VAL A 131 -5.50 10.84 -1.60
CA VAL A 131 -6.07 9.52 -1.23
C VAL A 131 -6.45 8.67 -2.44
N ASP A 132 -6.80 9.31 -3.56
CA ASP A 132 -7.34 8.66 -4.77
C ASP A 132 -6.36 8.74 -5.96
N THR A 133 -5.05 8.92 -5.72
CA THR A 133 -4.05 8.75 -6.78
C THR A 133 -4.16 7.34 -7.38
N GLN A 134 -4.15 7.25 -8.71
CA GLN A 134 -4.29 6.00 -9.45
C GLN A 134 -2.96 5.60 -10.10
N LEU A 135 -2.67 4.30 -10.06
CA LEU A 135 -1.68 3.67 -10.93
C LEU A 135 -2.18 3.64 -12.39
N PRO A 136 -1.32 3.33 -13.37
CA PRO A 136 -1.70 3.26 -14.78
C PRO A 136 -2.86 2.27 -15.08
N ASP A 137 -3.01 1.23 -14.26
CA ASP A 137 -4.10 0.25 -14.33
C ASP A 137 -5.36 0.70 -13.58
N GLY A 138 -5.39 1.92 -13.02
CA GLY A 138 -6.52 2.47 -12.29
C GLY A 138 -6.55 2.14 -10.80
N THR A 139 -5.67 1.27 -10.30
CA THR A 139 -5.67 0.88 -8.89
C THR A 139 -5.27 2.03 -7.95
N THR A 140 -5.92 2.10 -6.78
CA THR A 140 -5.70 3.12 -5.75
C THR A 140 -5.05 2.53 -4.50
N ALA A 141 -4.64 3.38 -3.55
CA ALA A 141 -4.18 2.93 -2.23
C ALA A 141 -5.24 2.08 -1.49
N LEU A 142 -6.54 2.41 -1.63
CA LEU A 142 -7.62 1.63 -1.04
C LEU A 142 -7.71 0.24 -1.68
N TYR A 143 -7.65 0.17 -3.01
CA TYR A 143 -7.63 -1.10 -3.74
C TYR A 143 -6.46 -1.98 -3.25
N ILE A 144 -5.24 -1.43 -3.20
CA ILE A 144 -4.03 -2.14 -2.79
C ILE A 144 -4.15 -2.64 -1.34
N ALA A 145 -4.64 -1.82 -0.40
CA ALA A 145 -4.87 -2.24 0.99
C ALA A 145 -5.86 -3.40 1.06
N CYS A 146 -6.94 -3.36 0.28
CA CYS A 146 -7.95 -4.40 0.24
C CYS A 146 -7.44 -5.71 -0.38
N GLU A 147 -6.67 -5.62 -1.47
CA GLU A 147 -6.01 -6.75 -2.12
C GLU A 147 -5.04 -7.47 -1.19
N HIS A 148 -4.43 -6.76 -0.25
CA HIS A 148 -3.46 -7.31 0.71
C HIS A 148 -4.06 -7.62 2.09
N GLY A 149 -5.38 -7.46 2.28
CA GLY A 149 -6.06 -7.77 3.54
C GLY A 149 -5.77 -6.79 4.67
N GLN A 150 -5.32 -5.57 4.35
CA GLN A 150 -4.84 -4.59 5.34
C GLN A 150 -5.99 -3.75 5.90
N VAL A 151 -6.82 -4.35 6.75
CA VAL A 151 -8.03 -3.73 7.31
C VAL A 151 -7.78 -2.40 8.03
N GLY A 152 -6.62 -2.24 8.69
CA GLY A 152 -6.23 -1.00 9.35
C GLY A 152 -5.98 0.15 8.36
N ALA A 153 -5.20 -0.12 7.31
CA ALA A 153 -4.92 0.86 6.26
C ALA A 153 -6.19 1.21 5.47
N ALA A 154 -6.98 0.20 5.07
CA ALA A 154 -8.26 0.41 4.39
C ALA A 154 -9.21 1.32 5.22
N ARG A 155 -9.26 1.10 6.54
CA ARG A 155 -10.06 1.95 7.45
C ARG A 155 -9.58 3.40 7.47
N ALA A 156 -8.28 3.62 7.54
CA ALA A 156 -7.71 4.96 7.55
C ALA A 156 -7.98 5.72 6.23
N LEU A 157 -7.86 5.03 5.09
CA LEU A 157 -8.16 5.56 3.76
C LEU A 157 -9.64 5.96 3.63
N LEU A 158 -10.56 5.05 4.00
CA LEU A 158 -12.01 5.34 3.98
C LEU A 158 -12.37 6.49 4.92
N ALA A 159 -11.79 6.54 6.12
CA ALA A 159 -11.99 7.63 7.07
C ALA A 159 -11.51 8.99 6.52
N SER A 160 -10.55 8.96 5.58
CA SER A 160 -10.01 10.15 4.91
C SER A 160 -10.70 10.46 3.58
N GLY A 161 -11.78 9.75 3.25
CA GLY A 161 -12.63 10.03 2.11
C GLY A 161 -12.22 9.34 0.80
N ALA A 162 -11.45 8.25 0.86
CA ALA A 162 -11.16 7.43 -0.32
C ALA A 162 -12.43 7.06 -1.08
N ALA A 163 -12.42 7.19 -2.40
CA ALA A 163 -13.56 6.81 -3.24
C ALA A 163 -13.68 5.29 -3.34
N ILE A 164 -14.66 4.74 -2.63
CA ILE A 164 -14.82 3.28 -2.43
C ILE A 164 -15.15 2.49 -3.71
N GLU A 165 -15.75 3.15 -4.71
CA GLU A 165 -16.16 2.54 -5.98
C GLU A 165 -15.13 2.71 -7.10
N MET A 166 -13.94 3.27 -6.82
CA MET A 166 -12.87 3.28 -7.81
C MET A 166 -12.44 1.85 -8.12
N ALA A 167 -12.30 1.59 -9.41
CA ALA A 167 -11.98 0.28 -9.95
C ALA A 167 -10.73 0.36 -10.85
N ASP A 168 -10.10 -0.78 -11.06
CA ASP A 168 -9.05 -0.93 -12.06
C ASP A 168 -9.61 -0.80 -13.50
N ASP A 169 -8.74 -0.92 -14.48
CA ASP A 169 -9.06 -0.78 -15.90
C ASP A 169 -9.95 -1.91 -16.45
N GLN A 170 -10.16 -2.99 -15.69
CA GLN A 170 -11.11 -4.07 -15.97
C GLN A 170 -12.45 -3.87 -15.27
N GLY A 171 -12.58 -2.85 -14.42
CA GLY A 171 -13.76 -2.60 -13.60
C GLY A 171 -13.77 -3.36 -12.27
N PHE A 172 -12.65 -3.97 -11.89
CA PHE A 172 -12.50 -4.69 -10.63
C PHE A 172 -12.42 -3.72 -9.45
N THR A 173 -13.34 -3.86 -8.50
CA THR A 173 -13.40 -2.99 -7.32
C THR A 173 -12.57 -3.55 -6.16
N ALA A 174 -12.28 -2.69 -5.17
CA ALA A 174 -11.65 -3.12 -3.92
C ALA A 174 -12.46 -4.23 -3.19
N LEU A 175 -13.79 -4.19 -3.29
CA LEU A 175 -14.68 -5.22 -2.73
C LEU A 175 -14.51 -6.56 -3.44
N MET A 176 -14.43 -6.55 -4.78
CA MET A 176 -14.18 -7.77 -5.57
C MET A 176 -12.82 -8.39 -5.23
N SER A 177 -11.77 -7.58 -5.10
CA SER A 177 -10.43 -8.05 -4.73
C SER A 177 -10.38 -8.66 -3.34
N ALA A 178 -10.92 -7.98 -2.33
CA ALA A 178 -11.02 -8.55 -0.99
C ALA A 178 -11.86 -9.85 -0.95
N SER A 179 -12.89 -9.94 -1.79
CA SER A 179 -13.75 -11.11 -1.92
C SER A 179 -13.05 -12.30 -2.57
N GLU A 180 -12.26 -12.08 -3.63
CA GLU A 180 -11.44 -13.10 -4.30
C GLU A 180 -10.38 -13.67 -3.36
N LYS A 181 -9.69 -12.80 -2.61
CA LYS A 181 -8.65 -13.22 -1.64
C LYS A 181 -9.23 -13.80 -0.36
N GLY A 182 -10.50 -13.51 -0.05
CA GLY A 182 -11.22 -14.05 1.11
C GLY A 182 -10.97 -13.29 2.41
N TYR A 183 -10.59 -12.01 2.34
CA TYR A 183 -10.41 -11.15 3.51
C TYR A 183 -11.75 -10.64 4.03
N ALA A 184 -12.45 -11.50 4.77
CA ALA A 184 -13.82 -11.25 5.23
C ALA A 184 -13.96 -9.98 6.07
N ASP A 185 -12.96 -9.64 6.88
CA ASP A 185 -12.93 -8.42 7.71
C ASP A 185 -12.80 -7.14 6.85
N VAL A 186 -12.04 -7.19 5.76
CA VAL A 186 -11.97 -6.11 4.76
C VAL A 186 -13.29 -6.00 3.99
N VAL A 187 -13.88 -7.13 3.60
CA VAL A 187 -15.21 -7.16 2.93
C VAL A 187 -16.27 -6.53 3.83
N GLU A 188 -16.34 -6.93 5.10
CA GLU A 188 -17.24 -6.32 6.10
C GLU A 188 -17.00 -4.82 6.27
N LEU A 189 -15.73 -4.39 6.31
CA LEU A 189 -15.38 -2.98 6.41
C LEU A 189 -15.89 -2.17 5.20
N LEU A 190 -15.68 -2.66 3.98
CA LEU A 190 -16.11 -1.99 2.76
C LEU A 190 -17.65 -1.88 2.69
N LEU A 191 -18.35 -2.97 3.00
CA LEU A 191 -19.82 -3.00 3.02
C LEU A 191 -20.39 -2.08 4.11
N ALA A 192 -19.76 -2.02 5.28
CA ALA A 192 -20.12 -1.07 6.34
C ALA A 192 -19.90 0.40 5.95
N ASN A 193 -19.06 0.66 4.93
CA ASN A 193 -18.85 1.99 4.34
C ASN A 193 -19.62 2.18 3.03
N ASN A 194 -20.68 1.39 2.81
CA ASN A 194 -21.60 1.48 1.68
C ASN A 194 -20.98 1.16 0.31
N ALA A 195 -19.98 0.27 0.26
CA ALA A 195 -19.59 -0.33 -1.03
C ALA A 195 -20.81 -1.00 -1.68
N ASN A 196 -20.98 -0.82 -2.98
CA ASN A 196 -22.06 -1.44 -3.72
C ASN A 196 -21.82 -2.95 -3.84
N VAL A 197 -22.61 -3.72 -3.09
CA VAL A 197 -22.48 -5.18 -2.98
C VAL A 197 -22.69 -5.91 -4.31
N ASP A 198 -23.50 -5.34 -5.21
CA ASP A 198 -23.90 -5.96 -6.48
C ASP A 198 -23.29 -5.24 -7.71
N THR A 199 -22.18 -4.51 -7.55
CA THR A 199 -21.41 -4.02 -8.71
C THR A 199 -21.05 -5.19 -9.61
N GLN A 200 -21.22 -5.01 -10.92
CA GLN A 200 -20.96 -6.03 -11.94
C GLN A 200 -19.75 -5.68 -12.77
N LEU A 201 -18.92 -6.67 -13.04
CA LEU A 201 -17.91 -6.62 -14.10
C LEU A 201 -18.58 -6.62 -15.48
N PRO A 202 -17.82 -6.35 -16.57
CA PRO A 202 -18.35 -6.37 -17.94
C PRO A 202 -19.00 -7.71 -18.35
N ASP A 203 -18.53 -8.82 -17.78
CA ASP A 203 -19.09 -10.17 -17.98
C ASP A 203 -20.28 -10.47 -17.04
N GLY A 204 -20.74 -9.51 -16.23
CA GLY A 204 -21.85 -9.66 -15.31
C GLY A 204 -21.49 -10.24 -13.94
N THR A 205 -20.25 -10.68 -13.72
CA THR A 205 -19.82 -11.26 -12.45
C THR A 205 -19.81 -10.24 -11.31
N THR A 206 -20.15 -10.68 -10.09
CA THR A 206 -20.24 -9.86 -8.87
C THR A 206 -19.22 -10.31 -7.83
N ALA A 207 -19.03 -9.51 -6.77
CA ALA A 207 -18.21 -9.91 -5.62
C ALA A 207 -18.67 -11.24 -4.99
N LEU A 208 -19.98 -11.52 -4.95
CA LEU A 208 -20.52 -12.79 -4.44
C LEU A 208 -20.14 -13.95 -5.37
N TYR A 209 -20.29 -13.78 -6.68
CA TYR A 209 -19.86 -14.78 -7.66
C TYR A 209 -18.38 -15.13 -7.46
N ILE A 210 -17.52 -14.12 -7.40
CA ILE A 210 -16.07 -14.26 -7.22
C ILE A 210 -15.74 -14.97 -5.91
N ALA A 211 -16.34 -14.56 -4.78
CA ALA A 211 -16.13 -15.22 -3.49
C ALA A 211 -16.51 -16.71 -3.56
N CYS A 212 -17.60 -17.04 -4.24
CA CYS A 212 -18.09 -18.41 -4.39
C CYS A 212 -17.22 -19.25 -5.33
N GLU A 213 -16.79 -18.69 -6.46
CA GLU A 213 -15.87 -19.32 -7.41
C GLU A 213 -14.51 -19.64 -6.78
N HIS A 214 -14.08 -18.88 -5.77
CA HIS A 214 -12.82 -19.08 -5.05
C HIS A 214 -12.98 -19.79 -3.70
N GLY A 215 -14.18 -20.25 -3.34
CA GLY A 215 -14.42 -20.99 -2.10
C GLY A 215 -14.30 -20.16 -0.82
N ARG A 216 -14.47 -18.83 -0.90
CA ARG A 216 -14.27 -17.89 0.21
C ARG A 216 -15.52 -17.77 1.08
N VAL A 217 -15.80 -18.80 1.88
CA VAL A 217 -17.00 -18.89 2.73
C VAL A 217 -17.21 -17.65 3.61
N GLY A 218 -16.14 -17.09 4.20
CA GLY A 218 -16.23 -15.89 5.04
C GLY A 218 -16.67 -14.65 4.27
N ALA A 219 -16.05 -14.39 3.12
CA ALA A 219 -16.42 -13.27 2.26
C ALA A 219 -17.84 -13.44 1.69
N ALA A 220 -18.18 -14.63 1.20
CA ALA A 220 -19.54 -14.94 0.73
C ALA A 220 -20.58 -14.69 1.82
N ARG A 221 -20.30 -15.08 3.07
CA ARG A 221 -21.20 -14.83 4.21
C ARG A 221 -21.38 -13.33 4.47
N ALA A 222 -20.30 -12.55 4.45
CA ALA A 222 -20.36 -11.10 4.66
C ALA A 222 -21.17 -10.39 3.57
N LEU A 223 -20.99 -10.80 2.30
CA LEU A 223 -21.73 -10.28 1.15
C LEU A 223 -23.23 -10.60 1.27
N LEU A 224 -23.60 -11.85 1.57
CA LEU A 224 -24.99 -12.27 1.76
C LEU A 224 -25.64 -11.52 2.94
N ALA A 225 -24.92 -11.38 4.06
CA ALA A 225 -25.38 -10.62 5.21
C ALA A 225 -25.64 -9.13 4.89
N SER A 226 -24.96 -8.60 3.87
CA SER A 226 -25.12 -7.23 3.37
C SER A 226 -26.11 -7.12 2.20
N GLY A 227 -26.81 -8.19 1.86
CA GLY A 227 -27.89 -8.19 0.88
C GLY A 227 -27.49 -8.48 -0.56
N ALA A 228 -26.32 -9.09 -0.79
CA ALA A 228 -25.90 -9.53 -2.13
C ALA A 228 -26.97 -10.40 -2.81
N ALA A 229 -27.25 -10.13 -4.09
CA ALA A 229 -28.23 -10.89 -4.84
C ALA A 229 -27.69 -12.26 -5.28
N ILE A 230 -28.24 -13.33 -4.71
CA ILE A 230 -27.81 -14.73 -4.93
C ILE A 230 -28.01 -15.20 -6.39
N GLU A 231 -29.07 -14.72 -7.04
CA GLU A 231 -29.51 -15.17 -8.37
C GLU A 231 -28.88 -14.38 -9.52
N MET A 232 -27.96 -13.45 -9.24
CA MET A 232 -27.22 -12.78 -10.30
C MET A 232 -26.32 -13.79 -11.02
N ALA A 233 -26.32 -13.72 -12.34
CA ALA A 233 -25.56 -14.59 -13.21
C ALA A 233 -24.65 -13.77 -14.11
N ASP A 234 -23.54 -14.38 -14.51
CA ASP A 234 -22.66 -13.85 -15.56
C ASP A 234 -23.37 -13.85 -16.94
N ASP A 235 -22.66 -13.39 -17.97
CA ASP A 235 -23.15 -13.30 -19.34
C ASP A 235 -23.39 -14.67 -20.01
N GLN A 236 -22.88 -15.75 -19.41
CA GLN A 236 -23.13 -17.13 -19.81
C GLN A 236 -24.30 -17.78 -19.02
N GLY A 237 -24.84 -17.08 -18.02
CA GLY A 237 -25.92 -17.55 -17.17
C GLY A 237 -25.47 -18.41 -15.98
N PHE A 238 -24.18 -18.41 -15.62
CA PHE A 238 -23.68 -19.07 -14.41
C PHE A 238 -23.92 -18.22 -13.17
N THR A 239 -24.56 -18.80 -12.16
CA THR A 239 -24.75 -18.17 -10.84
C THR A 239 -23.62 -18.52 -9.88
N ALA A 240 -23.53 -17.76 -8.78
CA ALA A 240 -22.58 -18.04 -7.69
C ALA A 240 -22.69 -19.47 -7.15
N LEU A 241 -23.91 -20.02 -7.07
CA LEU A 241 -24.15 -21.41 -6.66
C LEU A 241 -23.60 -22.42 -7.67
N MET A 242 -23.74 -22.15 -8.97
CA MET A 242 -23.22 -23.02 -10.03
C MET A 242 -21.69 -23.06 -9.98
N ALA A 243 -21.05 -21.89 -9.85
CA ALA A 243 -19.59 -21.78 -9.73
C ALA A 243 -19.06 -22.55 -8.50
N ALA A 244 -19.65 -22.34 -7.32
CA ALA A 244 -19.25 -23.06 -6.10
C ALA A 244 -19.47 -24.58 -6.22
N SER A 245 -20.56 -24.99 -6.87
CA SER A 245 -20.90 -26.41 -7.08
C SER A 245 -19.93 -27.09 -8.06
N GLU A 246 -19.58 -26.43 -9.17
CA GLU A 246 -18.63 -26.95 -10.17
C GLU A 246 -17.24 -27.18 -9.55
N LYS A 247 -16.80 -26.26 -8.69
CA LYS A 247 -15.49 -26.35 -8.01
C LYS A 247 -15.51 -27.25 -6.77
N GLY A 248 -16.68 -27.68 -6.31
CA GLY A 248 -16.84 -28.58 -5.17
C GLY A 248 -16.68 -27.93 -3.79
N TYR A 249 -16.95 -26.62 -3.66
CA TYR A 249 -16.88 -25.90 -2.38
C TYR A 249 -18.14 -26.13 -1.55
N ALA A 250 -18.23 -27.31 -0.92
CA ALA A 250 -19.39 -27.74 -0.14
C ALA A 250 -19.85 -26.71 0.90
N ASP A 251 -18.94 -26.14 1.68
CA ASP A 251 -19.28 -25.14 2.70
C ASP A 251 -19.92 -23.86 2.12
N VAL A 252 -19.53 -23.46 0.91
CA VAL A 252 -20.14 -22.32 0.20
C VAL A 252 -21.50 -22.71 -0.36
N VAL A 253 -21.62 -23.92 -0.93
CA VAL A 253 -22.90 -24.44 -1.44
C VAL A 253 -23.93 -24.53 -0.31
N GLU A 254 -23.52 -25.08 0.84
CA GLU A 254 -24.37 -25.13 2.04
C GLU A 254 -24.80 -23.74 2.49
N LEU A 255 -23.87 -22.76 2.48
CA LEU A 255 -24.18 -21.37 2.81
C LEU A 255 -25.20 -20.74 1.85
N LEU A 256 -25.11 -20.99 0.55
CA LEU A 256 -26.00 -20.41 -0.46
C LEU A 256 -27.39 -21.04 -0.47
N LEU A 257 -27.55 -22.24 0.09
CA LEU A 257 -28.82 -22.98 0.15
C LEU A 257 -29.56 -22.82 1.48
N ALA A 258 -28.95 -22.16 2.47
CA ALA A 258 -29.49 -21.96 3.81
C ALA A 258 -30.51 -20.83 3.90
#